data_AF-A0A4D6YFY7-F1
#
_entry.id   AF-A0A4D6YFY7-F1
#
_cell.length_a   1.000
_cell.length_b   1.000
_cell.length_c   1.000
_cell.angle_alpha   90.00
_cell.angle_beta   90.00
_cell.angle_gamma   90.00
#
_symmetry.space_group_name_H-M   'P 1'
#
loop_
_entity.id
_entity.type
_entity.pdbx_description
1 polymer ?
#
loop_
_entity_poly.entity_id
_entity_poly.type
_entity_poly.pdbx_seq_one_letter_code
_entity_poly.pdbx_strand_id
1 'polypeptide(L)'
;MKILIMRPFPEGKELVKKLKEAGISAWNFSLFNFKVSTSLISLSKKAYQLYTSDLIFVFSKKSIYFTQLYLNYHNLVWPSHPKYYAIGKNTAFFLKKYVLKKVYFPKKKKIVKVY
;
A
#
# COMPACT_ATOMS: atom_id res chain seq x y z
N MET A 1 -12.19 -16.81 23.63
CA MET A 1 -12.28 -15.48 23.01
C MET A 1 -12.82 -15.60 21.60
N LYS A 2 -13.79 -14.76 21.19
CA LYS A 2 -14.35 -14.73 19.83
C LYS A 2 -13.93 -13.41 19.17
N ILE A 3 -13.32 -13.46 17.98
CA ILE A 3 -12.77 -12.27 17.30
C ILE A 3 -13.52 -11.99 16.00
N LEU A 4 -14.00 -10.75 15.84
CA LEU A 4 -14.52 -10.25 14.56
C LEU A 4 -13.47 -9.39 13.87
N ILE A 5 -13.04 -9.79 12.68
CA ILE A 5 -12.06 -9.08 11.86
C ILE A 5 -12.78 -8.18 10.86
N MET A 6 -12.62 -6.87 11.01
CA MET A 6 -13.23 -5.86 10.12
C MET A 6 -12.35 -5.44 8.94
N ARG A 7 -11.15 -6.01 8.83
CA ARG A 7 -10.20 -5.69 7.76
C ARG A 7 -10.78 -6.09 6.38
N PRO A 8 -10.60 -5.25 5.34
CA PRO A 8 -11.05 -5.53 3.97
C PRO A 8 -10.49 -6.82 3.40
N PHE A 9 -11.17 -7.32 2.38
CA PHE A 9 -10.74 -8.46 1.57
C PHE A 9 -9.54 -8.10 0.66
N PRO A 10 -8.60 -9.03 0.40
CA PRO A 10 -8.50 -10.40 0.95
C PRO A 10 -7.83 -10.49 2.32
N GLU A 11 -7.15 -9.44 2.77
CA GLU A 11 -6.27 -9.49 3.94
C GLU A 11 -7.01 -9.84 5.26
N GLY A 12 -8.30 -9.50 5.35
CA GLY A 12 -9.16 -9.90 6.46
C GLY A 12 -9.43 -11.41 6.51
N LYS A 13 -9.69 -12.06 5.37
CA LYS A 13 -9.88 -13.52 5.32
C LYS A 13 -8.59 -14.27 5.59
N GLU A 14 -7.47 -13.79 5.07
CA GLU A 14 -6.15 -14.39 5.35
C GLU A 14 -5.83 -14.36 6.86
N LEU A 15 -6.17 -13.26 7.54
CA LEU A 15 -5.99 -13.17 8.99
C LEU A 15 -6.89 -14.14 9.75
N VAL A 16 -8.17 -14.28 9.36
CA VAL A 16 -9.07 -15.27 9.96
C VAL A 16 -8.54 -16.68 9.78
N LYS A 17 -8.01 -17.03 8.60
CA LYS A 17 -7.41 -18.34 8.34
C LYS A 17 -6.28 -18.62 9.34
N LYS A 18 -5.33 -17.69 9.47
CA LYS A 18 -4.19 -17.82 10.41
C LYS A 18 -4.61 -17.90 11.87
N LEU A 19 -5.65 -17.16 12.27
CA LEU A 19 -6.18 -17.23 13.63
C LEU A 19 -6.81 -18.59 13.93
N LYS A 20 -7.60 -19.12 12.98
CA LYS A 20 -8.21 -20.45 13.12
C LYS A 20 -7.15 -21.55 13.18
N GLU A 21 -6.10 -21.48 12.37
CA GLU A 21 -4.95 -22.39 12.42
C GLU A 21 -4.24 -22.36 13.78
N ALA A 22 -4.25 -21.21 14.46
CA ALA A 22 -3.73 -21.05 15.82
C ALA A 22 -4.75 -21.43 16.93
N GLY A 23 -5.87 -22.06 16.60
CA GLY A 23 -6.91 -22.45 17.55
C GLY A 23 -7.81 -21.30 18.04
N ILE A 24 -7.75 -20.12 17.41
CA ILE A 24 -8.52 -18.95 17.80
C ILE A 24 -9.77 -18.82 16.92
N SER A 25 -10.94 -18.78 17.57
CA SER A 25 -12.22 -18.60 16.89
C SER A 25 -12.36 -17.18 16.33
N ALA A 26 -12.39 -17.05 14.99
CA ALA A 26 -12.44 -15.77 14.30
C ALA A 26 -13.36 -15.79 13.06
N TRP A 27 -13.94 -14.62 12.75
CA TRP A 27 -14.79 -14.36 11.58
C TRP A 27 -14.37 -13.07 10.88
N ASN A 28 -14.66 -12.93 9.59
CA ASN A 28 -14.41 -11.70 8.85
C ASN A 28 -15.72 -11.04 8.45
N PHE A 29 -15.85 -9.74 8.73
CA PHE A 29 -16.92 -8.88 8.25
C PHE A 29 -16.30 -7.55 7.82
N SER A 30 -15.96 -7.44 6.53
CA SER A 30 -15.28 -6.25 6.00
C SER A 30 -16.23 -5.04 6.02
N LEU A 31 -15.87 -3.96 6.71
CA LEU A 31 -16.70 -2.75 6.76
C LEU A 31 -16.58 -1.86 5.52
N PHE A 32 -15.51 -2.02 4.76
CA PHE A 32 -15.24 -1.21 3.59
C PHE A 32 -14.39 -1.99 2.58
N ASN A 33 -14.33 -1.48 1.36
CA ASN A 33 -13.48 -1.98 0.29
C ASN A 33 -12.67 -0.83 -0.30
N PHE A 34 -11.57 -1.17 -0.96
CA PHE A 34 -10.78 -0.19 -1.70
C PHE A 34 -11.20 -0.16 -3.18
N LYS A 35 -11.23 1.03 -3.77
CA LYS A 35 -11.47 1.27 -5.19
C LYS A 35 -10.48 2.32 -5.71
N VAL A 36 -10.34 2.41 -7.03
CA VAL A 36 -9.58 3.49 -7.68
C VAL A 36 -10.17 4.84 -7.26
N SER A 37 -9.31 5.81 -6.97
CA SER A 37 -9.74 7.15 -6.59
C SER A 37 -10.40 7.88 -7.77
N THR A 38 -11.58 8.45 -7.52
CA THR A 38 -12.28 9.37 -8.44
C THR A 38 -12.03 10.85 -8.08
N SER A 39 -11.18 11.12 -7.08
CA SER A 39 -10.88 12.46 -6.62
C SER A 39 -10.21 13.31 -7.69
N LEU A 40 -10.39 14.64 -7.59
CA LEU A 40 -9.63 15.62 -8.36
C LEU A 40 -8.11 15.51 -8.11
N ILE A 41 -7.72 15.05 -6.92
CA ILE A 41 -6.34 14.75 -6.55
C ILE A 41 -6.11 13.24 -6.77
N SER A 42 -5.96 12.84 -8.03
CA SER A 42 -5.73 11.45 -8.44
C SER A 42 -4.57 11.35 -9.42
N LEU A 43 -3.98 10.16 -9.51
CA LEU A 43 -2.84 9.90 -10.38
C LEU A 43 -3.18 10.14 -11.86
N SER A 44 -4.38 9.78 -12.30
CA SER A 44 -4.82 9.99 -13.68
C SER A 44 -4.77 11.45 -14.12
N LYS A 45 -4.98 12.39 -13.19
CA LYS A 45 -4.91 13.83 -13.43
C LYS A 45 -3.53 14.44 -13.15
N LYS A 46 -2.62 13.68 -12.52
CA LYS A 46 -1.30 14.13 -12.06
C LYS A 46 -0.17 13.24 -12.55
N ALA A 47 -0.36 12.55 -13.68
CA ALA A 47 0.63 11.64 -14.22
C ALA A 47 1.95 12.37 -14.54
N TYR A 48 1.90 13.57 -15.10
CA TYR A 48 3.08 14.39 -15.32
C TYR A 48 3.90 14.60 -14.03
N GLN A 49 3.24 14.91 -12.92
CA GLN A 49 3.89 15.11 -11.62
C GLN A 49 4.55 13.82 -11.11
N LEU A 50 3.99 12.65 -11.40
CA LEU A 50 4.63 11.37 -11.06
C LEU A 50 6.00 11.25 -11.74
N TYR A 51 6.09 11.61 -13.04
CA TYR A 51 7.31 11.44 -13.83
C TYR A 51 8.35 12.55 -13.64
N THR A 52 7.92 13.75 -13.24
CA THR A 52 8.82 14.88 -12.98
C THR A 52 9.24 15.03 -11.53
N SER A 53 8.72 14.19 -10.63
CA SER A 53 9.13 14.19 -9.23
C SER A 53 10.53 13.63 -9.03
N ASP A 54 11.35 14.31 -8.23
CA ASP A 54 12.64 13.79 -7.75
C ASP A 54 12.48 12.80 -6.59
N LEU A 55 11.39 12.92 -5.83
CA LEU A 55 11.13 12.15 -4.62
C LEU A 55 9.70 11.60 -4.65
N ILE A 56 9.53 10.31 -4.37
CA ILE A 56 8.21 9.67 -4.25
C ILE A 56 8.07 9.01 -2.88
N PHE A 57 7.05 9.40 -2.13
CA PHE A 57 6.71 8.84 -0.82
C PHE A 57 5.46 7.97 -0.90
N VAL A 58 5.57 6.71 -0.45
CA VAL A 58 4.51 5.71 -0.58
C VAL A 58 4.04 5.24 0.80
N PHE A 59 2.76 5.50 1.09
CA PHE A 59 2.18 5.28 2.42
C PHE A 59 1.42 3.97 2.59
N SER A 60 1.12 3.24 1.51
CA SER A 60 0.41 1.96 1.64
C SER A 60 0.68 1.02 0.47
N LYS A 61 0.48 -0.28 0.70
CA LYS A 61 0.48 -1.29 -0.37
C LYS A 61 -0.64 -1.05 -1.38
N LYS A 62 -1.80 -0.53 -0.94
CA LYS A 62 -2.94 -0.24 -1.81
C LYS A 62 -2.61 0.92 -2.76
N SER A 63 -1.88 1.95 -2.31
CA SER A 63 -1.38 3.03 -3.18
C SER A 63 -0.52 2.46 -4.31
N ILE A 64 0.40 1.53 -3.99
CA ILE A 64 1.24 0.85 -4.99
C ILE A 64 0.40 0.05 -5.96
N TYR A 65 -0.55 -0.73 -5.46
CA TYR A 65 -1.44 -1.57 -6.27
C TYR A 65 -2.24 -0.73 -7.28
N PHE A 66 -2.90 0.34 -6.83
CA PHE A 66 -3.68 1.19 -7.74
C PHE A 66 -2.81 2.01 -8.70
N THR A 67 -1.62 2.45 -8.28
CA THR A 67 -0.65 3.06 -9.20
C THR A 67 -0.21 2.06 -10.25
N GLN A 68 0.10 0.81 -9.89
CA GLN A 68 0.47 -0.23 -10.86
C GLN A 68 -0.66 -0.51 -11.84
N LEU A 69 -1.92 -0.59 -11.37
CA LEU A 69 -3.07 -0.77 -12.26
C LEU A 69 -3.19 0.37 -13.27
N TYR A 70 -3.05 1.61 -12.82
CA TYR A 70 -3.04 2.79 -13.70
C TYR A 70 -1.91 2.70 -14.73
N LEU A 71 -0.68 2.41 -14.28
CA LEU A 71 0.48 2.32 -15.16
C LEU A 71 0.31 1.21 -16.22
N ASN A 72 -0.13 0.02 -15.81
CA ASN A 72 -0.41 -1.08 -16.73
C ASN A 72 -1.47 -0.71 -17.77
N TYR A 73 -2.57 -0.10 -17.33
CA TYR A 73 -3.66 0.30 -18.23
C TYR A 73 -3.20 1.29 -19.30
N HIS A 74 -2.22 2.15 -18.98
CA HIS A 74 -1.66 3.14 -19.90
C HIS A 74 -0.35 2.69 -20.58
N ASN A 75 0.07 1.43 -20.46
CA ASN A 75 1.36 0.92 -20.96
C ASN A 75 2.56 1.73 -20.47
N LEU A 76 2.48 2.22 -19.24
CA LEU A 76 3.50 3.00 -18.57
C LEU A 76 4.25 2.16 -17.53
N VAL A 77 5.42 2.63 -17.13
CA VAL A 77 6.25 2.02 -16.08
C VAL A 77 6.51 3.00 -14.95
N TRP A 78 6.89 2.48 -13.78
CA TRP A 78 7.32 3.36 -12.68
C TRP A 78 8.53 4.20 -13.09
N PRO A 79 8.57 5.50 -12.76
CA PRO A 79 9.68 6.36 -13.16
C PRO A 79 10.99 5.92 -12.51
N SER A 80 12.06 5.86 -13.30
CA SER A 80 13.39 5.43 -12.85
C SER A 80 14.22 6.57 -12.25
N HIS A 81 13.90 7.83 -12.51
CA HIS A 81 14.62 8.98 -11.94
C HIS A 81 14.48 9.11 -10.40
N PRO A 82 13.27 9.10 -9.80
CA PRO A 82 13.09 9.48 -8.40
C PRO A 82 13.79 8.58 -7.38
N LYS A 83 14.00 9.13 -6.19
CA LYS A 83 14.26 8.37 -4.96
C LYS A 83 12.94 7.96 -4.33
N TYR A 84 12.82 6.67 -4.00
CA TYR A 84 11.59 6.10 -3.44
C TYR A 84 11.68 5.91 -1.94
N TYR A 85 10.67 6.39 -1.23
CA TYR A 85 10.50 6.23 0.20
C TYR A 85 9.17 5.51 0.47
N ALA A 86 9.17 4.58 1.40
CA ALA A 86 7.97 3.90 1.86
C ALA A 86 7.82 4.09 3.36
N ILE A 87 6.58 4.27 3.83
CA ILE A 87 6.29 4.54 5.24
C ILE A 87 6.75 3.42 6.19
N GLY A 88 6.94 2.21 5.68
CA GLY A 88 7.40 1.09 6.47
C GLY A 88 7.92 -0.07 5.64
N LYS A 89 8.61 -0.98 6.33
CA LYS A 89 9.27 -2.17 5.76
C LYS A 89 8.37 -2.94 4.80
N ASN A 90 7.15 -3.29 5.22
CA ASN A 90 6.22 -4.09 4.41
C ASN A 90 5.77 -3.39 3.12
N THR A 91 5.60 -2.07 3.15
CA THR A 91 5.26 -1.28 1.96
C THR A 91 6.48 -1.21 1.03
N ALA A 92 7.68 -1.03 1.58
CA ALA A 92 8.92 -1.01 0.79
C ALA A 92 9.16 -2.33 0.04
N PHE A 93 9.02 -3.48 0.72
CA PHE A 93 9.17 -4.79 0.08
C PHE A 93 8.14 -5.03 -1.01
N PHE A 94 6.91 -4.54 -0.82
CA PHE A 94 5.89 -4.64 -1.85
C PHE A 94 6.24 -3.77 -3.08
N LEU A 95 6.74 -2.55 -2.87
CA LEU A 95 7.13 -1.64 -3.96
C LEU A 95 8.30 -2.17 -4.80
N LYS A 96 9.27 -2.84 -4.17
CA LYS A 96 10.43 -3.42 -4.84
C LYS A 96 10.10 -4.45 -5.92
N LYS A 97 8.87 -4.97 -5.95
CA LYS A 97 8.40 -5.84 -7.04
C LYS A 97 8.24 -5.09 -8.37
N TYR A 98 8.07 -3.77 -8.32
CA TYR A 98 7.76 -2.93 -9.48
C TYR A 98 8.85 -1.90 -9.78
N VAL A 99 9.63 -1.53 -8.77
CA VAL A 99 10.70 -0.54 -8.87
C VAL A 99 12.05 -1.21 -8.66
N LEU A 100 12.91 -1.18 -9.67
CA LEU A 100 14.26 -1.77 -9.64
C LEU A 100 15.28 -0.94 -8.84
N LYS A 101 14.86 0.19 -8.25
CA LYS A 101 15.71 1.06 -7.42
C LYS A 101 15.62 0.75 -5.94
N LYS A 102 16.60 1.27 -5.21
CA LYS A 102 16.61 1.26 -3.74
C LYS A 102 15.40 2.03 -3.20
N VAL A 103 14.56 1.34 -2.42
CA VAL A 103 13.45 1.92 -1.67
C VAL A 103 13.87 2.10 -0.21
N TYR A 104 13.79 3.33 0.28
CA TYR A 104 14.10 3.70 1.66
C TYR A 104 12.84 3.56 2.54
N PHE A 105 13.02 3.16 3.80
CA PHE A 105 11.95 3.14 4.79
C PHE A 105 12.52 3.30 6.20
N PRO A 106 11.76 3.83 7.18
CA PRO A 106 12.24 4.01 8.53
C PRO A 106 12.55 2.66 9.20
N LYS A 107 13.77 2.50 9.73
CA LYS A 107 14.22 1.28 10.43
C LYS A 107 13.66 1.17 11.85
N LYS A 108 13.41 2.31 12.52
CA LYS A 108 12.84 2.38 13.87
C LYS A 108 11.64 3.33 13.84
N LYS A 109 10.50 2.91 14.39
CA LYS A 109 9.40 3.83 14.70
C LYS A 109 9.86 4.67 15.89
N LYS A 110 10.37 5.89 15.65
CA LYS A 110 10.39 6.90 16.72
C LYS A 110 8.93 7.28 16.95
N ILE A 111 8.39 6.93 18.12
CA ILE A 111 7.11 7.46 18.56
C ILE A 111 7.38 8.94 18.86
N VAL A 112 6.97 9.81 17.94
CA VAL A 112 6.94 11.25 18.19
C VAL A 112 5.67 11.48 18.99
N LYS A 113 5.79 11.89 20.25
CA LYS A 113 4.63 12.41 21.00
C LYS A 113 4.21 13.70 20.30
N VAL A 114 3.00 13.70 19.75
CA VAL A 114 2.33 14.92 19.33
C VAL A 114 1.66 15.43 20.60
N TYR A 115 2.11 16.59 21.09
CA TYR A 115 1.47 17.32 22.19
C TYR A 115 0.29 18.10 21.65
#